data_AF-A0A0M9G0K8-F1
#
_entry.id   AF-A0A0M9G0K8-F1
#
_cell.length_a   1.000
_cell.length_b   1.000
_cell.length_c   1.000
_cell.angle_alpha   90.00
_cell.angle_beta   90.00
_cell.angle_gamma   90.00
#
_symmetry.space_group_name_H-M   'P 1'
#
loop_
_entity.id
_entity.type
_entity.pdbx_description
1 polymer ?
#
loop_
_entity_poly.entity_id
_entity_poly.type
_entity_poly.pdbx_seq_one_letter_code
_entity_poly.pdbx_strand_id
1 'polypeptide(L)'
;MSISVSLSFDHAKVGMRVQDYWGRTGTIRWSGKLEKKDNPPNKETGKHFGVEYDEESENPLRSDGTWGSRRYFTCEPKKGCLVKPGEIYPEINDERVTMLRERFGERVASWHDFELVKFCIARRFEMDKVYEMLEKHLHWREVFQPSAEEYFPQTIKDDYPCGYTGTTDYDENLIYCERPSNAGHCHPSEFVRKYTLPVIGRWHACGMEMGKLRMRATDYHCKRVCYVVDLLNVKAMTRPMIGFAQTLATVEQDNYPENLGRVFIVNCPAFFRFAWKLVKIFIDERTNKKINFCAQGNAVEAMKKVMPESEIPNFCGGTSNKWMETAGGIIGSTDPANAWRGAGYSLPNMTDEELKEMQVKLADENESPIESFREGETPTATRSVGSDFGSNAAASTTNGSPNVNEPRMRKDGAYGPSDTNGKASPNEASR
;
A
#
# COMPACT_ATOMS: atom_id res chain seq x y z
N MET A 1 3.53 -25.68 -8.06
CA MET A 1 4.45 -25.47 -6.91
C MET A 1 4.23 -24.07 -6.38
N SER A 2 4.00 -23.89 -5.07
CA SER A 2 3.90 -22.55 -4.47
C SER A 2 5.28 -21.91 -4.35
N ILE A 3 5.37 -20.57 -4.35
CA ILE A 3 6.62 -19.81 -4.05
C ILE A 3 7.09 -19.98 -2.58
N SER A 4 6.65 -21.03 -1.88
CA SER A 4 6.93 -21.19 -0.45
C SER A 4 8.41 -21.42 -0.11
N VAL A 5 9.29 -21.61 -1.10
CA VAL A 5 10.72 -21.85 -0.84
C VAL A 5 11.56 -20.87 -1.66
N SER A 6 12.07 -19.84 -1.00
CA SER A 6 13.14 -19.01 -1.55
C SER A 6 14.34 -19.88 -1.93
N LEU A 7 15.08 -19.46 -2.96
CA LEU A 7 16.21 -20.26 -3.43
C LEU A 7 17.31 -20.26 -2.35
N SER A 8 17.54 -21.42 -1.72
CA SER A 8 18.61 -21.55 -0.74
C SER A 8 19.97 -21.47 -1.44
N PHE A 9 20.96 -20.96 -0.72
CA PHE A 9 22.32 -20.80 -1.25
C PHE A 9 22.94 -22.10 -1.75
N ASP A 10 22.58 -23.23 -1.14
CA ASP A 10 23.20 -24.52 -1.44
C ASP A 10 22.52 -25.23 -2.63
N HIS A 11 21.30 -24.81 -3.01
CA HIS A 11 20.58 -25.34 -4.17
C HIS A 11 20.68 -24.43 -5.41
N ALA A 12 21.08 -23.18 -5.25
CA ALA A 12 21.31 -22.25 -6.35
C ALA A 12 22.48 -22.69 -7.22
N LYS A 13 22.34 -22.54 -8.54
CA LYS A 13 23.41 -22.85 -9.50
C LYS A 13 23.60 -21.68 -10.46
N VAL A 14 24.85 -21.41 -10.83
CA VAL A 14 25.16 -20.51 -11.95
C VAL A 14 24.48 -21.03 -13.21
N GLY A 15 23.86 -20.14 -13.98
CA GLY A 15 23.02 -20.45 -15.13
C GLY A 15 21.54 -20.68 -14.80
N MET A 16 21.16 -20.77 -13.52
CA MET A 16 19.76 -20.91 -13.13
C MET A 16 18.99 -19.63 -13.40
N ARG A 17 17.82 -19.79 -14.03
CA ARG A 17 16.81 -18.76 -14.20
C ARG A 17 16.09 -18.48 -12.90
N VAL A 18 15.99 -17.22 -12.56
CA VAL A 18 15.40 -16.74 -11.31
C VAL A 18 14.51 -15.54 -11.55
N GLN A 19 13.61 -15.32 -10.62
CA GLN A 19 12.86 -14.09 -10.49
C GLN A 19 13.02 -13.53 -9.08
N ASP A 20 13.00 -12.21 -8.96
CA ASP A 20 12.89 -11.58 -7.66
C ASP A 20 11.43 -11.43 -7.21
N TYR A 21 11.27 -10.93 -6.00
CA TYR A 21 9.96 -10.66 -5.42
C TYR A 21 9.09 -9.65 -6.21
N TRP A 22 9.75 -8.81 -6.99
CA TRP A 22 9.11 -7.80 -7.83
C TRP A 22 8.67 -8.39 -9.16
N GLY A 23 8.97 -9.65 -9.45
CA GLY A 23 8.67 -10.33 -10.71
C GLY A 23 9.70 -10.07 -11.79
N ARG A 24 10.83 -9.40 -11.48
CA ARG A 24 11.92 -9.18 -12.43
C ARG A 24 12.72 -10.46 -12.59
N THR A 25 13.02 -10.81 -13.82
CA THR A 25 13.63 -12.09 -14.18
C THR A 25 15.11 -11.90 -14.52
N GLY A 26 15.88 -12.97 -14.37
CA GLY A 26 17.31 -12.94 -14.59
C GLY A 26 17.98 -14.30 -14.45
N THR A 27 19.30 -14.30 -14.56
CA THR A 27 20.14 -15.50 -14.50
C THR A 27 21.18 -15.35 -13.42
N ILE A 28 21.35 -16.37 -12.58
CA ILE A 28 22.46 -16.41 -11.63
C ILE A 28 23.77 -16.53 -12.41
N ARG A 29 24.65 -15.55 -12.26
CA ARG A 29 26.01 -15.53 -12.82
C ARG A 29 27.10 -15.81 -11.79
N TRP A 30 26.78 -15.62 -10.51
CA TRP A 30 27.73 -15.83 -9.43
C TRP A 30 27.03 -16.20 -8.13
N SER A 31 27.74 -16.91 -7.26
CA SER A 31 27.32 -17.18 -5.89
C SER A 31 28.56 -17.18 -5.00
N GLY A 32 28.53 -16.44 -3.90
CA GLY A 32 29.65 -16.40 -2.97
C GLY A 32 29.34 -15.66 -1.67
N LYS A 33 30.38 -15.44 -0.87
CA LYS A 33 30.28 -14.65 0.36
C LYS A 33 30.97 -13.30 0.16
N LEU A 34 30.28 -12.23 0.52
CA LEU A 34 30.84 -10.88 0.59
C LEU A 34 31.39 -10.65 2.00
N GLU A 35 32.63 -10.20 2.10
CA GLU A 35 33.26 -9.84 3.37
C GLU A 35 33.34 -8.33 3.51
N LYS A 36 33.42 -7.83 4.76
CA LYS A 36 33.52 -6.39 5.03
C LYS A 36 34.73 -5.73 4.32
N LYS A 37 35.82 -6.48 4.15
CA LYS A 37 37.05 -6.01 3.47
C LYS A 37 36.86 -5.79 1.97
N ASP A 38 35.83 -6.41 1.37
CA ASP A 38 35.53 -6.28 -0.06
C ASP A 38 34.80 -4.96 -0.39
N ASN A 39 34.47 -4.15 0.64
CA ASN A 39 33.66 -2.94 0.54
C ASN A 39 32.41 -3.12 -0.36
N PRO A 40 31.56 -4.11 -0.06
CA PRO A 40 30.40 -4.43 -0.90
C PRO A 40 29.38 -3.27 -0.92
N PRO A 41 28.56 -3.17 -1.99
CA PRO A 41 27.50 -2.18 -2.08
C PRO A 41 26.60 -2.23 -0.83
N ASN A 42 26.18 -1.05 -0.35
CA ASN A 42 25.42 -0.88 0.89
C ASN A 42 26.04 -1.50 2.16
N LYS A 43 27.34 -1.84 2.14
CA LYS A 43 28.06 -2.51 3.24
C LYS A 43 27.48 -3.87 3.63
N GLU A 44 26.75 -4.51 2.72
CA GLU A 44 26.12 -5.80 2.98
C GLU A 44 27.12 -6.96 2.90
N THR A 45 27.13 -7.82 3.91
CA THR A 45 28.06 -8.95 4.00
C THR A 45 27.31 -10.28 4.11
N GLY A 46 28.02 -11.39 3.90
CA GLY A 46 27.45 -12.74 3.96
C GLY A 46 27.19 -13.34 2.58
N LYS A 47 26.38 -14.41 2.54
CA LYS A 47 26.04 -15.14 1.31
C LYS A 47 25.25 -14.25 0.35
N HIS A 48 25.66 -14.19 -0.92
CA HIS A 48 25.02 -13.42 -1.99
C HIS A 48 25.06 -14.18 -3.31
N PHE A 49 24.11 -13.87 -4.18
CA PHE A 49 24.11 -14.23 -5.59
C PHE A 49 24.39 -12.99 -6.44
N GLY A 50 25.13 -13.18 -7.52
CA GLY A 50 25.22 -12.21 -8.60
C GLY A 50 24.22 -12.61 -9.67
N VAL A 51 23.22 -11.76 -9.88
CA VAL A 51 22.16 -11.99 -10.87
C VAL A 51 22.32 -10.97 -11.98
N GLU A 52 22.41 -11.46 -13.21
CA GLU A 52 22.22 -10.64 -14.41
C GLU A 52 20.72 -10.65 -14.71
N TYR A 53 20.07 -9.50 -14.54
CA TYR A 53 18.65 -9.36 -14.88
C TYR A 53 18.49 -9.12 -16.38
N ASP A 54 17.33 -9.49 -16.93
CA ASP A 54 17.10 -9.39 -18.38
C ASP A 54 17.00 -7.92 -18.84
N GLU A 55 16.38 -7.09 -18.01
CA GLU A 55 16.24 -5.65 -18.19
C GLU A 55 17.36 -4.88 -17.47
N GLU A 56 17.85 -3.81 -18.11
CA GLU A 56 18.67 -2.80 -17.45
C GLU A 56 17.84 -1.93 -16.51
N SER A 57 18.49 -1.18 -15.62
CA SER A 57 17.80 -0.23 -14.71
C SER A 57 18.74 0.88 -14.28
N GLU A 58 18.18 2.08 -14.06
CA GLU A 58 18.93 3.22 -13.53
C GLU A 58 19.21 3.12 -12.02
N ASN A 59 18.82 2.02 -11.38
CA ASN A 59 19.12 1.78 -9.98
C ASN A 59 20.65 1.81 -9.76
N PRO A 60 21.18 2.66 -8.85
CA PRO A 60 22.62 2.77 -8.58
C PRO A 60 23.31 1.47 -8.12
N LEU A 61 22.53 0.46 -7.71
CA LEU A 61 23.03 -0.86 -7.35
C LEU A 61 23.22 -1.78 -8.56
N ARG A 62 22.80 -1.35 -9.75
CA ARG A 62 23.00 -2.07 -11.00
C ARG A 62 24.40 -1.81 -11.56
N SER A 63 25.09 -2.87 -11.98
CA SER A 63 26.45 -2.78 -12.50
C SER A 63 26.68 -3.74 -13.66
N ASP A 64 27.91 -3.76 -14.19
CA ASP A 64 28.41 -4.75 -15.15
C ASP A 64 28.93 -6.04 -14.47
N GLY A 65 28.62 -6.23 -13.18
CA GLY A 65 29.13 -7.29 -12.32
C GLY A 65 30.34 -6.87 -11.46
N THR A 66 30.75 -5.60 -11.54
CA THR A 66 31.83 -5.00 -10.74
C THR A 66 31.26 -4.12 -9.62
N TRP A 67 31.77 -4.28 -8.40
CA TRP A 67 31.55 -3.33 -7.30
C TRP A 67 32.86 -3.03 -6.58
N GLY A 68 33.11 -1.74 -6.35
CA GLY A 68 34.42 -1.28 -5.89
C GLY A 68 35.50 -1.63 -6.93
N SER A 69 36.59 -2.23 -6.48
CA SER A 69 37.67 -2.71 -7.36
C SER A 69 37.51 -4.18 -7.78
N ARG A 70 36.44 -4.87 -7.34
CA ARG A 70 36.28 -6.31 -7.51
C ARG A 70 35.19 -6.63 -8.53
N ARG A 71 35.54 -7.47 -9.52
CA ARG A 71 34.60 -8.10 -10.44
C ARG A 71 34.13 -9.44 -9.86
N TYR A 72 32.83 -9.57 -9.65
CA TYR A 72 32.21 -10.81 -9.14
C TYR A 72 31.73 -11.70 -10.28
N PHE A 73 31.19 -11.07 -11.33
CA PHE A 73 30.79 -11.70 -12.58
C PHE A 73 30.89 -10.69 -13.74
N THR A 74 30.61 -11.15 -14.95
CA THR A 74 30.52 -10.29 -16.13
C THR A 74 29.11 -10.37 -16.67
N CYS A 75 28.53 -9.21 -16.95
CA CYS A 75 27.24 -9.03 -17.62
C CYS A 75 27.24 -7.68 -18.32
N GLU A 76 26.16 -7.39 -19.06
CA GLU A 76 25.98 -6.05 -19.64
C GLU A 76 25.88 -4.97 -18.53
N PRO A 77 26.34 -3.73 -18.81
CA PRO A 77 26.18 -2.63 -17.87
C PRO A 77 24.73 -2.46 -17.41
N LYS A 78 24.54 -2.05 -16.15
CA LYS A 78 23.23 -1.83 -15.53
C LYS A 78 22.30 -3.06 -15.42
N LYS A 79 22.77 -4.27 -15.68
CA LYS A 79 21.98 -5.51 -15.52
C LYS A 79 22.35 -6.35 -14.30
N GLY A 80 23.62 -6.29 -13.89
CA GLY A 80 24.13 -7.04 -12.75
C GLY A 80 23.65 -6.48 -11.42
N CYS A 81 23.22 -7.33 -10.50
CA CYS A 81 22.94 -6.96 -9.11
C CYS A 81 23.40 -8.06 -8.14
N LEU A 82 23.88 -7.68 -6.96
CA LEU A 82 24.15 -8.59 -5.86
C LEU A 82 22.89 -8.69 -4.98
N VAL A 83 22.39 -9.90 -4.79
CA VAL A 83 21.14 -10.18 -4.05
C VAL A 83 21.37 -11.24 -2.98
N LYS A 84 20.61 -11.18 -1.89
CA LYS A 84 20.74 -12.14 -0.78
C LYS A 84 19.90 -13.40 -1.02
N PRO A 85 20.29 -14.53 -0.41
CA PRO A 85 19.38 -15.66 -0.23
C PRO A 85 18.08 -15.18 0.43
N GLY A 86 16.94 -15.59 -0.13
CA GLY A 86 15.63 -15.09 0.29
C GLY A 86 15.02 -14.03 -0.63
N GLU A 87 15.82 -13.37 -1.47
CA GLU A 87 15.34 -12.28 -2.35
C GLU A 87 14.99 -12.75 -3.76
N ILE A 88 15.48 -13.93 -4.15
CA ILE A 88 15.23 -14.56 -5.45
C ILE A 88 14.64 -15.97 -5.31
N TYR A 89 13.91 -16.36 -6.35
CA TYR A 89 13.15 -17.59 -6.46
C TYR A 89 13.41 -18.20 -7.84
N PRO A 90 13.25 -19.52 -8.03
CA PRO A 90 13.19 -20.10 -9.37
C PRO A 90 12.16 -19.36 -10.22
N GLU A 91 12.51 -19.09 -11.48
CA GLU A 91 11.58 -18.46 -12.41
C GLU A 91 10.41 -19.40 -12.70
N ILE A 92 9.20 -18.91 -12.46
CA ILE A 92 7.95 -19.64 -12.71
C ILE A 92 6.91 -18.77 -13.41
N ASN A 93 7.23 -17.51 -13.72
CA ASN A 93 6.28 -16.56 -14.30
C ASN A 93 5.64 -17.10 -15.59
N ASP A 94 6.42 -17.60 -16.54
CA ASP A 94 5.94 -18.08 -17.84
C ASP A 94 4.95 -19.23 -17.72
N GLU A 95 5.24 -20.21 -16.86
CA GLU A 95 4.34 -21.34 -16.58
C GLU A 95 2.99 -20.82 -16.06
N ARG A 96 3.03 -19.83 -15.16
CA ARG A 96 1.85 -19.32 -14.46
C ARG A 96 1.02 -18.41 -15.36
N VAL A 97 1.67 -17.62 -16.21
CA VAL A 97 1.05 -16.85 -17.28
C VAL A 97 0.35 -17.78 -18.27
N THR A 98 1.01 -18.85 -18.70
CA THR A 98 0.42 -19.85 -19.60
C THR A 98 -0.87 -20.44 -19.01
N MET A 99 -0.82 -20.87 -17.75
CA MET A 99 -2.00 -21.38 -17.04
C MET A 99 -3.15 -20.36 -16.95
N LEU A 100 -2.85 -19.06 -16.82
CA LEU A 100 -3.88 -18.01 -16.78
C LEU A 100 -4.47 -17.76 -18.18
N ARG A 101 -3.64 -17.74 -19.22
CA ARG A 101 -4.10 -17.57 -20.60
C ARG A 101 -4.96 -18.76 -21.06
N GLU A 102 -4.58 -19.98 -20.70
CA GLU A 102 -5.39 -21.18 -20.97
C GLU A 102 -6.76 -21.14 -20.27
N ARG A 103 -6.80 -20.65 -19.02
CA ARG A 103 -8.04 -20.62 -18.23
C ARG A 103 -9.00 -19.49 -18.63
N PHE A 104 -8.47 -18.29 -18.89
CA PHE A 104 -9.29 -17.09 -19.11
C PHE A 104 -9.40 -16.68 -20.58
N GLY A 105 -8.58 -17.24 -21.47
CA GLY A 105 -8.66 -17.06 -22.92
C GLY A 105 -8.70 -15.60 -23.35
N GLU A 106 -9.65 -15.28 -24.22
CA GLU A 106 -9.83 -13.94 -24.81
C GLU A 106 -9.98 -12.81 -23.78
N ARG A 107 -10.48 -13.08 -22.57
CA ARG A 107 -10.66 -12.06 -21.52
C ARG A 107 -9.35 -11.41 -21.08
N VAL A 108 -8.23 -12.10 -21.27
CA VAL A 108 -6.87 -11.63 -20.92
C VAL A 108 -5.91 -11.65 -22.10
N ALA A 109 -6.38 -11.91 -23.33
CA ALA A 109 -5.52 -12.07 -24.50
C ALA A 109 -4.66 -10.81 -24.76
N SER A 110 -5.25 -9.62 -24.63
CA SER A 110 -4.59 -8.34 -24.84
C SER A 110 -3.76 -7.84 -23.65
N TRP A 111 -3.75 -8.57 -22.54
CA TRP A 111 -3.02 -8.16 -21.33
C TRP A 111 -1.55 -8.47 -21.48
N HIS A 112 -0.71 -7.58 -20.97
CA HIS A 112 0.71 -7.85 -20.87
C HIS A 112 0.95 -8.97 -19.83
N ASP A 113 1.95 -9.83 -20.03
CA ASP A 113 2.24 -10.95 -19.13
C ASP A 113 2.46 -10.49 -17.68
N PHE A 114 3.12 -9.35 -17.52
CA PHE A 114 3.36 -8.77 -16.21
C PHE A 114 2.07 -8.34 -15.47
N GLU A 115 0.98 -8.03 -16.18
CA GLU A 115 -0.32 -7.81 -15.54
C GLU A 115 -0.82 -9.07 -14.85
N LEU A 116 -0.65 -10.22 -15.50
CA LEU A 116 -1.03 -11.53 -14.95
C LEU A 116 -0.10 -11.95 -13.81
N VAL A 117 1.21 -11.70 -13.97
CA VAL A 117 2.20 -11.96 -12.91
C VAL A 117 1.88 -11.19 -11.63
N LYS A 118 1.34 -9.96 -11.71
CA LYS A 118 0.93 -9.21 -10.51
C LYS A 118 -0.13 -9.96 -9.68
N PHE A 119 -1.13 -10.58 -10.33
CA PHE A 119 -2.12 -11.42 -9.63
C PHE A 119 -1.45 -12.66 -9.01
N CYS A 120 -0.52 -13.29 -9.73
CA CYS A 120 0.26 -14.41 -9.20
C CYS A 120 1.04 -14.00 -7.93
N ILE A 121 1.78 -12.90 -7.98
CA ILE A 121 2.56 -12.39 -6.84
C ILE A 121 1.63 -12.08 -5.65
N ALA A 122 0.50 -11.42 -5.87
CA ALA A 122 -0.45 -11.03 -4.82
C ALA A 122 -1.05 -12.22 -4.06
N ARG A 123 -1.06 -13.41 -4.66
CA ARG A 123 -1.52 -14.65 -4.04
C ARG A 123 -0.41 -15.68 -3.87
N ARG A 124 0.86 -15.22 -3.86
CA ARG A 124 2.05 -16.07 -3.63
C ARG A 124 2.11 -17.29 -4.56
N PHE A 125 1.57 -17.13 -5.77
CA PHE A 125 1.48 -18.14 -6.81
C PHE A 125 0.66 -19.38 -6.40
N GLU A 126 -0.23 -19.23 -5.40
CA GLU A 126 -1.26 -20.22 -5.06
C GLU A 126 -2.40 -20.12 -6.09
N MET A 127 -2.30 -20.92 -7.16
CA MET A 127 -3.10 -20.72 -8.38
C MET A 127 -4.61 -20.69 -8.15
N ASP A 128 -5.16 -21.51 -7.24
CA ASP A 128 -6.60 -21.46 -6.93
C ASP A 128 -7.05 -20.07 -6.43
N LYS A 129 -6.25 -19.43 -5.57
CA LYS A 129 -6.50 -18.07 -5.09
C LYS A 129 -6.25 -17.02 -6.17
N VAL A 130 -5.28 -17.25 -7.07
CA VAL A 130 -5.02 -16.37 -8.22
C VAL A 130 -6.23 -16.36 -9.14
N TYR A 131 -6.77 -17.55 -9.45
CA TYR A 131 -7.93 -17.72 -10.30
C TYR A 131 -9.17 -17.03 -9.70
N GLU A 132 -9.42 -17.21 -8.41
CA GLU A 132 -10.51 -16.54 -7.70
C GLU A 132 -10.38 -15.01 -7.78
N MET A 133 -9.18 -14.49 -7.50
CA MET A 133 -8.94 -13.04 -7.54
C MET A 133 -9.12 -12.47 -8.95
N LEU A 134 -8.56 -13.12 -9.96
CA LEU A 134 -8.64 -12.64 -11.34
C LEU A 134 -10.08 -12.71 -11.87
N GLU A 135 -10.85 -13.75 -11.53
CA GLU A 135 -12.27 -13.83 -11.90
C GLU A 135 -13.08 -12.68 -11.28
N LYS A 136 -12.91 -12.40 -9.99
CA LYS A 136 -13.56 -11.27 -9.31
C LYS A 136 -13.19 -9.94 -9.96
N HIS A 137 -11.92 -9.77 -10.30
CA HIS A 137 -11.45 -8.55 -10.95
C HIS A 137 -12.04 -8.38 -12.37
N LEU A 138 -12.09 -9.45 -13.18
CA LEU A 138 -12.69 -9.39 -14.51
C LEU A 138 -14.19 -9.05 -14.43
N HIS A 139 -14.92 -9.66 -13.49
CA HIS A 139 -16.31 -9.30 -13.22
C HIS A 139 -16.45 -7.82 -12.77
N TRP A 140 -15.57 -7.35 -11.89
CA TRP A 140 -15.54 -5.95 -11.50
C TRP A 140 -15.30 -5.03 -12.71
N ARG A 141 -14.39 -5.37 -13.63
CA ARG A 141 -14.17 -4.56 -14.84
C ARG A 141 -15.41 -4.50 -15.74
N GLU A 142 -16.18 -5.59 -15.85
CA GLU A 142 -17.42 -5.66 -16.63
C GLU A 142 -18.51 -4.74 -16.05
N VAL A 143 -18.65 -4.71 -14.72
CA VAL A 143 -19.69 -3.94 -14.02
C VAL A 143 -19.26 -2.48 -13.79
N PHE A 144 -18.07 -2.28 -13.23
CA PHE A 144 -17.57 -0.97 -12.82
C PHE A 144 -17.05 -0.12 -13.99
N GLN A 145 -16.54 -0.78 -15.04
CA GLN A 145 -16.01 -0.13 -16.25
C GLN A 145 -15.05 1.03 -15.92
N PRO A 146 -13.91 0.73 -15.26
CA PRO A 146 -12.92 1.75 -14.94
C PRO A 146 -12.33 2.31 -16.25
N SER A 147 -12.11 3.62 -16.31
CA SER A 147 -11.55 4.28 -17.49
C SER A 147 -10.54 5.33 -17.08
N ALA A 148 -9.42 5.40 -17.80
CA ALA A 148 -8.44 6.48 -17.68
C ALA A 148 -8.93 7.80 -18.30
N GLU A 149 -10.02 7.76 -19.07
CA GLU A 149 -10.59 8.89 -19.81
C GLU A 149 -11.89 9.37 -19.17
N GLU A 150 -12.24 8.94 -17.96
CA GLU A 150 -13.45 9.41 -17.29
C GLU A 150 -13.33 10.90 -16.92
N TYR A 151 -14.41 11.66 -17.12
CA TYR A 151 -14.43 13.07 -16.74
C TYR A 151 -14.79 13.27 -15.27
N PHE A 152 -14.05 14.15 -14.60
CA PHE A 152 -14.37 14.67 -13.28
C PHE A 152 -14.42 16.21 -13.31
N PRO A 153 -15.29 16.85 -12.50
CA PRO A 153 -15.35 18.30 -12.43
C PRO A 153 -13.99 18.90 -12.10
N GLN A 154 -13.64 20.01 -12.76
CA GLN A 154 -12.31 20.59 -12.62
C GLN A 154 -11.96 20.93 -11.17
N THR A 155 -12.95 21.30 -10.36
CA THR A 155 -12.80 21.62 -8.94
C THR A 155 -12.16 20.51 -8.11
N ILE A 156 -12.23 19.24 -8.56
CA ILE A 156 -11.62 18.14 -7.81
C ILE A 156 -10.09 18.27 -7.74
N LYS A 157 -9.46 18.79 -8.81
CA LYS A 157 -8.01 19.07 -8.80
C LYS A 157 -7.67 20.20 -7.85
N ASP A 158 -8.56 21.20 -7.76
CA ASP A 158 -8.31 22.41 -6.98
C ASP A 158 -8.47 22.10 -5.48
N ASP A 159 -9.38 21.18 -5.14
CA ASP A 159 -9.57 20.70 -3.78
C ASP A 159 -8.54 19.63 -3.38
N TYR A 160 -8.17 18.72 -4.31
CA TYR A 160 -7.21 17.63 -4.11
C TYR A 160 -6.28 17.52 -5.33
N PRO A 161 -5.18 18.29 -5.34
CA PRO A 161 -4.18 18.19 -6.39
C PRO A 161 -3.48 16.82 -6.36
N CYS A 162 -3.51 16.10 -7.47
CA CYS A 162 -2.76 14.86 -7.62
C CYS A 162 -2.46 14.54 -9.08
N GLY A 163 -1.44 13.71 -9.32
CA GLY A 163 -1.09 13.32 -10.68
C GLY A 163 0.26 12.63 -10.79
N TYR A 164 0.46 12.01 -11.95
CA TYR A 164 1.74 11.43 -12.34
C TYR A 164 2.69 12.51 -12.85
N THR A 165 3.93 12.48 -12.40
CA THR A 165 4.98 13.41 -12.83
C THR A 165 5.49 13.15 -14.26
N GLY A 166 5.19 11.99 -14.84
CA GLY A 166 5.79 11.56 -16.10
C GLY A 166 7.23 11.05 -15.98
N THR A 167 7.73 10.84 -14.76
CA THR A 167 9.07 10.30 -14.51
C THR A 167 9.02 9.10 -13.54
N THR A 168 10.18 8.50 -13.27
CA THR A 168 10.35 7.36 -12.38
C THR A 168 11.32 7.63 -11.23
N ASP A 169 11.20 6.82 -10.18
CA ASP A 169 12.28 6.64 -9.21
C ASP A 169 13.36 5.67 -9.77
N TYR A 170 14.46 5.48 -9.06
CA TYR A 170 15.56 4.61 -9.50
C TYR A 170 15.18 3.13 -9.63
N ASP A 171 14.06 2.71 -9.03
CA ASP A 171 13.53 1.35 -9.14
C ASP A 171 12.52 1.22 -10.31
N GLU A 172 12.44 2.23 -11.18
CA GLU A 172 11.48 2.35 -12.29
C GLU A 172 10.01 2.36 -11.83
N ASN A 173 9.75 2.86 -10.62
CA ASN A 173 8.39 3.13 -10.18
C ASN A 173 7.95 4.49 -10.71
N LEU A 174 6.81 4.56 -11.39
CA LEU A 174 6.19 5.83 -11.79
C LEU A 174 5.95 6.70 -10.56
N ILE A 175 6.36 7.97 -10.60
CA ILE A 175 6.12 8.88 -9.46
C ILE A 175 4.72 9.49 -9.58
N TYR A 176 3.91 9.30 -8.53
CA TYR A 176 2.59 9.87 -8.37
C TYR A 176 2.56 10.75 -7.13
N CYS A 177 2.09 11.99 -7.26
CA CYS A 177 2.00 12.93 -6.15
C CYS A 177 0.53 13.17 -5.79
N GLU A 178 0.27 13.38 -4.50
CA GLU A 178 -1.05 13.73 -4.00
C GLU A 178 -0.96 14.68 -2.79
N ARG A 179 -1.90 15.63 -2.74
CA ARG A 179 -2.00 16.63 -1.68
C ARG A 179 -3.42 16.68 -1.11
N PRO A 180 -3.81 15.72 -0.24
CA PRO A 180 -5.17 15.55 0.25
C PRO A 180 -5.81 16.74 0.98
N SER A 181 -5.01 17.63 1.57
CA SER A 181 -5.50 18.87 2.20
C SER A 181 -5.36 20.09 1.30
N ASN A 182 -4.72 19.94 0.15
CA ASN A 182 -4.14 21.02 -0.65
C ASN A 182 -3.47 22.10 0.25
N ALA A 183 -2.55 21.69 1.13
CA ALA A 183 -1.94 22.58 2.14
C ALA A 183 -2.92 23.37 3.02
N GLY A 184 -4.11 22.85 3.26
CA GLY A 184 -5.17 23.48 4.06
C GLY A 184 -6.19 24.26 3.25
N HIS A 185 -6.13 24.26 1.91
CA HIS A 185 -7.14 24.90 1.06
C HIS A 185 -8.45 24.11 0.96
N CYS A 186 -8.41 22.79 1.18
CA CYS A 186 -9.62 21.96 1.31
C CYS A 186 -9.44 21.00 2.48
N HIS A 187 -10.35 21.00 3.44
CA HIS A 187 -10.28 20.01 4.50
C HIS A 187 -10.69 18.63 3.94
N PRO A 188 -9.99 17.53 4.28
CA PRO A 188 -10.34 16.20 3.75
C PRO A 188 -11.80 15.79 3.97
N SER A 189 -12.41 16.22 5.08
CA SER A 189 -13.83 15.97 5.34
C SER A 189 -14.76 16.74 4.39
N GLU A 190 -14.38 17.96 3.99
CA GLU A 190 -15.13 18.74 3.01
C GLU A 190 -15.02 18.10 1.63
N PHE A 191 -13.83 17.63 1.25
CA PHE A 191 -13.62 16.87 0.01
C PHE A 191 -14.55 15.66 -0.08
N VAL A 192 -14.58 14.83 0.97
CA VAL A 192 -15.45 13.64 1.04
C VAL A 192 -16.93 14.01 0.95
N ARG A 193 -17.37 15.11 1.59
CA ARG A 193 -18.76 15.58 1.52
C ARG A 193 -19.12 16.09 0.12
N LYS A 194 -18.21 16.83 -0.51
CA LYS A 194 -18.45 17.47 -1.83
C LYS A 194 -18.54 16.45 -2.95
N TYR A 195 -17.66 15.44 -2.95
CA TYR A 195 -17.58 14.47 -4.04
C TYR A 195 -18.28 13.15 -3.73
N THR A 196 -18.47 12.79 -2.46
CA THR A 196 -18.96 11.47 -2.01
C THR A 196 -17.97 10.34 -2.27
N LEU A 197 -18.01 9.29 -1.43
CA LEU A 197 -17.12 8.14 -1.56
C LEU A 197 -17.25 7.39 -2.90
N PRO A 198 -18.45 7.21 -3.48
CA PRO A 198 -18.59 6.63 -4.81
C PRO A 198 -17.80 7.38 -5.91
N VAL A 199 -17.93 8.71 -6.01
CA VAL A 199 -17.19 9.48 -7.03
C VAL A 199 -15.69 9.43 -6.76
N ILE A 200 -15.28 9.49 -5.50
CA ILE A 200 -13.87 9.36 -5.10
C ILE A 200 -13.30 8.00 -5.51
N GLY A 201 -14.07 6.92 -5.36
CA GLY A 201 -13.67 5.58 -5.81
C GLY A 201 -13.50 5.51 -7.33
N ARG A 202 -14.40 6.12 -8.11
CA ARG A 202 -14.25 6.23 -9.58
C ARG A 202 -13.05 7.06 -9.98
N TRP A 203 -12.87 8.22 -9.35
CA TRP A 203 -11.74 9.11 -9.57
C TRP A 203 -10.40 8.43 -9.27
N HIS A 204 -10.32 7.71 -8.15
CA HIS A 204 -9.13 6.94 -7.82
C HIS A 204 -8.86 5.81 -8.82
N ALA A 205 -9.89 5.04 -9.21
CA ALA A 205 -9.75 4.00 -10.23
C ALA A 205 -9.32 4.57 -11.60
N CYS A 206 -9.81 5.77 -11.97
CA CYS A 206 -9.34 6.48 -13.15
C CYS A 206 -7.83 6.77 -13.07
N GLY A 207 -7.34 7.24 -11.92
CA GLY A 207 -5.91 7.41 -11.67
C GLY A 207 -5.12 6.11 -11.82
N MET A 208 -5.66 5.01 -11.31
CA MET A 208 -5.04 3.68 -11.45
C MET A 208 -4.99 3.19 -12.91
N GLU A 209 -6.06 3.39 -13.70
CA GLU A 209 -6.05 3.07 -15.13
C GLU A 209 -5.07 3.96 -15.91
N MET A 210 -4.95 5.25 -15.58
CA MET A 210 -3.91 6.12 -16.15
C MET A 210 -2.50 5.58 -15.86
N GLY A 211 -2.26 5.11 -14.63
CA GLY A 211 -1.02 4.43 -14.26
C GLY A 211 -0.75 3.19 -15.10
N LYS A 212 -1.78 2.34 -15.31
CA LYS A 212 -1.66 1.15 -16.17
C LYS A 212 -1.34 1.50 -17.62
N LEU A 213 -1.96 2.54 -18.17
CA LEU A 213 -1.64 3.02 -19.52
C LEU A 213 -0.18 3.46 -19.63
N ARG A 214 0.34 4.18 -18.62
CA ARG A 214 1.74 4.59 -18.56
C ARG A 214 2.69 3.38 -18.45
N MET A 215 2.36 2.38 -17.64
CA MET A 215 3.14 1.14 -17.56
C MET A 215 3.17 0.41 -18.91
N ARG A 216 2.01 0.25 -19.56
CA ARG A 216 1.90 -0.35 -20.90
C ARG A 216 2.68 0.41 -21.95
N ALA A 217 2.68 1.75 -21.90
CA ALA A 217 3.45 2.58 -22.83
C ALA A 217 4.98 2.37 -22.71
N THR A 218 5.44 1.84 -21.58
CA THR A 218 6.84 1.45 -21.36
C THR A 218 7.09 -0.05 -21.57
N ASP A 219 6.14 -0.78 -22.16
CA ASP A 219 6.16 -2.25 -22.25
C ASP A 219 6.41 -2.91 -20.88
N TYR A 220 5.78 -2.35 -19.84
CA TYR A 220 5.99 -2.76 -18.45
C TYR A 220 7.44 -2.72 -17.97
N HIS A 221 8.32 -1.92 -18.57
CA HIS A 221 9.59 -1.55 -17.93
C HIS A 221 9.31 -0.87 -16.58
N CYS A 222 8.39 0.11 -16.58
CA CYS A 222 7.77 0.62 -15.36
C CYS A 222 6.69 -0.34 -14.88
N LYS A 223 6.83 -0.87 -13.68
CA LYS A 223 5.96 -1.95 -13.18
C LYS A 223 5.02 -1.50 -12.06
N ARG A 224 5.34 -0.39 -11.38
CA ARG A 224 4.74 0.02 -10.10
C ARG A 224 4.74 1.53 -9.94
N VAL A 225 4.19 2.00 -8.83
CA VAL A 225 4.05 3.42 -8.50
C VAL A 225 4.77 3.75 -7.18
N CYS A 226 5.52 4.85 -7.17
CA CYS A 226 6.02 5.52 -5.98
C CYS A 226 5.08 6.69 -5.66
N TYR A 227 4.33 6.58 -4.56
CA TYR A 227 3.41 7.61 -4.11
C TYR A 227 4.13 8.61 -3.22
N VAL A 228 3.87 9.89 -3.44
CA VAL A 228 4.35 11.00 -2.61
C VAL A 228 3.15 11.79 -2.10
N VAL A 229 2.85 11.62 -0.81
CA VAL A 229 1.63 12.12 -0.16
C VAL A 229 1.97 13.25 0.79
N ASP A 230 1.48 14.45 0.48
CA ASP A 230 1.67 15.63 1.32
C ASP A 230 0.57 15.76 2.38
N LEU A 231 0.93 15.61 3.65
CA LEU A 231 0.01 15.79 4.78
C LEU A 231 0.14 17.17 5.44
N LEU A 232 0.79 18.14 4.79
CA LEU A 232 0.88 19.50 5.31
C LEU A 232 -0.51 20.04 5.66
N ASN A 233 -0.66 20.59 6.86
CA ASN A 233 -1.92 21.13 7.41
C ASN A 233 -3.07 20.12 7.56
N VAL A 234 -2.81 18.81 7.50
CA VAL A 234 -3.75 17.80 8.02
C VAL A 234 -3.66 17.80 9.55
N LYS A 235 -4.73 18.18 10.25
CA LYS A 235 -4.71 18.42 11.70
C LYS A 235 -5.26 17.29 12.56
N ALA A 236 -6.11 16.44 11.99
CA ALA A 236 -6.74 15.33 12.70
C ALA A 236 -7.06 14.18 11.74
N MET A 237 -7.32 12.99 12.29
CA MET A 237 -7.91 11.87 11.57
C MET A 237 -9.41 11.84 11.88
N THR A 238 -10.25 12.11 10.89
CA THR A 238 -11.71 12.14 11.04
C THR A 238 -12.36 10.90 10.42
N ARG A 239 -13.62 10.59 10.77
CA ARG A 239 -14.37 9.48 10.14
C ARG A 239 -14.47 9.59 8.61
N PRO A 240 -14.76 10.77 8.01
CA PRO A 240 -14.69 10.93 6.56
C PRO A 240 -13.34 10.53 5.96
N MET A 241 -12.22 10.84 6.62
CA MET A 241 -10.88 10.45 6.16
C MET A 241 -10.65 8.95 6.25
N ILE A 242 -11.18 8.29 7.27
CA ILE A 242 -11.13 6.83 7.38
C ILE A 242 -11.93 6.20 6.24
N GLY A 243 -13.16 6.70 5.97
CA GLY A 243 -13.98 6.24 4.84
C GLY A 243 -13.31 6.48 3.48
N PHE A 244 -12.61 7.61 3.31
CA PHE A 244 -11.78 7.89 2.14
C PHE A 244 -10.67 6.84 1.97
N ALA A 245 -9.87 6.62 3.02
CA ALA A 245 -8.77 5.66 2.98
C ALA A 245 -9.26 4.22 2.72
N GLN A 246 -10.37 3.82 3.33
CA GLN A 246 -11.02 2.54 3.10
C GLN A 246 -11.51 2.40 1.65
N THR A 247 -12.11 3.46 1.10
CA THR A 247 -12.55 3.50 -0.29
C THR A 247 -11.39 3.24 -1.25
N LEU A 248 -10.27 3.93 -1.05
CA LEU A 248 -9.10 3.75 -1.92
C LEU A 248 -8.51 2.34 -1.76
N ALA A 249 -8.29 1.90 -0.52
CA ALA A 249 -7.73 0.58 -0.23
C ALA A 249 -8.57 -0.56 -0.82
N THR A 250 -9.89 -0.44 -0.77
CA THR A 250 -10.82 -1.43 -1.34
C THR A 250 -10.67 -1.55 -2.84
N VAL A 251 -10.58 -0.41 -3.55
CA VAL A 251 -10.34 -0.41 -5.00
C VAL A 251 -8.99 -1.03 -5.33
N GLU A 252 -7.92 -0.66 -4.62
CA GLU A 252 -6.55 -1.11 -4.91
C GLU A 252 -6.34 -2.61 -4.62
N GLN A 253 -6.76 -3.08 -3.44
CA GLN A 253 -6.43 -4.44 -2.96
C GLN A 253 -7.04 -5.54 -3.83
N ASP A 254 -8.24 -5.32 -4.36
CA ASP A 254 -8.96 -6.31 -5.14
C ASP A 254 -8.66 -6.22 -6.64
N ASN A 255 -8.40 -5.00 -7.15
CA ASN A 255 -8.39 -4.76 -8.60
C ASN A 255 -7.04 -4.31 -9.16
N TYR A 256 -6.11 -3.87 -8.30
CA TYR A 256 -4.80 -3.39 -8.72
C TYR A 256 -3.68 -4.05 -7.90
N PRO A 257 -3.60 -5.40 -7.91
CA PRO A 257 -2.59 -6.12 -7.15
C PRO A 257 -1.19 -5.66 -7.52
N GLU A 258 -0.32 -5.59 -6.51
CA GLU A 258 1.11 -5.32 -6.73
C GLU A 258 1.42 -4.01 -7.47
N ASN A 259 0.52 -3.02 -7.40
CA ASN A 259 0.74 -1.71 -8.01
C ASN A 259 1.71 -0.83 -7.19
N LEU A 260 1.67 -0.94 -5.86
CA LEU A 260 2.48 -0.13 -4.99
C LEU A 260 3.94 -0.59 -4.96
N GLY A 261 4.86 0.30 -5.36
CA GLY A 261 6.31 0.13 -5.18
C GLY A 261 6.78 0.71 -3.85
N ARG A 262 6.42 1.98 -3.58
CA ARG A 262 6.87 2.76 -2.42
C ARG A 262 5.87 3.86 -2.07
N VAL A 263 5.78 4.24 -0.81
CA VAL A 263 5.07 5.45 -0.38
C VAL A 263 6.01 6.35 0.42
N PHE A 264 5.98 7.64 0.15
CA PHE A 264 6.47 8.69 1.03
C PHE A 264 5.30 9.49 1.57
N ILE A 265 5.12 9.49 2.89
CA ILE A 265 4.21 10.39 3.58
C ILE A 265 5.03 11.57 4.08
N VAL A 266 4.94 12.71 3.39
CA VAL A 266 5.75 13.91 3.66
C VAL A 266 4.96 14.94 4.46
N ASN A 267 5.71 15.86 5.09
CA ASN A 267 5.14 16.83 6.03
C ASN A 267 4.25 16.15 7.08
N CYS A 268 4.60 14.90 7.44
CA CYS A 268 3.79 14.04 8.28
C CYS A 268 3.67 14.62 9.69
N PRO A 269 2.46 15.01 10.14
CA PRO A 269 2.26 15.49 11.50
C PRO A 269 2.64 14.43 12.52
N ALA A 270 3.13 14.86 13.70
CA ALA A 270 3.54 13.94 14.76
C ALA A 270 2.40 12.99 15.20
N PHE A 271 1.17 13.50 15.28
CA PHE A 271 -0.01 12.70 15.63
C PHE A 271 -0.31 11.60 14.60
N PHE A 272 0.04 11.81 13.32
CA PHE A 272 -0.33 10.89 12.24
C PHE A 272 0.33 9.52 12.40
N ARG A 273 1.51 9.44 13.03
CA ARG A 273 2.15 8.16 13.35
C ARG A 273 1.33 7.32 14.33
N PHE A 274 0.57 7.96 15.21
CA PHE A 274 -0.37 7.29 16.10
C PHE A 274 -1.65 6.89 15.35
N ALA A 275 -2.20 7.79 14.54
CA ALA A 275 -3.37 7.49 13.69
C ALA A 275 -3.10 6.34 12.70
N TRP A 276 -1.86 6.23 12.19
CA TRP A 276 -1.45 5.13 11.32
C TRP A 276 -1.64 3.75 11.95
N LYS A 277 -1.59 3.63 13.28
CA LYS A 277 -1.89 2.36 13.96
C LYS A 277 -3.33 1.88 13.73
N LEU A 278 -4.25 2.82 13.50
CA LEU A 278 -5.66 2.52 13.16
C LEU A 278 -5.81 2.22 11.68
N VAL A 279 -5.09 2.92 10.80
CA VAL A 279 -5.17 2.71 9.34
C VAL A 279 -4.48 1.41 8.92
N LYS A 280 -3.35 1.05 9.54
CA LYS A 280 -2.56 -0.13 9.16
C LYS A 280 -3.30 -1.46 9.32
N ILE A 281 -4.40 -1.52 10.08
CA ILE A 281 -5.16 -2.78 10.26
C ILE A 281 -5.83 -3.21 8.95
N PHE A 282 -6.07 -2.26 8.06
CA PHE A 282 -6.67 -2.49 6.73
C PHE A 282 -5.61 -2.70 5.65
N ILE A 283 -4.33 -2.71 6.01
CA ILE A 283 -3.21 -2.74 5.07
C ILE A 283 -2.35 -3.95 5.39
N ASP A 284 -2.02 -4.74 4.37
CA ASP A 284 -1.18 -5.91 4.54
C ASP A 284 0.26 -5.53 4.96
N GLU A 285 0.96 -6.46 5.62
CA GLU A 285 2.29 -6.20 6.18
C GLU A 285 3.32 -5.81 5.10
N ARG A 286 3.20 -6.33 3.86
CA ARG A 286 4.09 -6.00 2.75
C ARG A 286 3.89 -4.55 2.35
N THR A 287 2.66 -4.09 2.24
CA THR A 287 2.35 -2.68 1.94
C THR A 287 2.88 -1.77 3.05
N ASN A 288 2.67 -2.12 4.32
CA ASN A 288 3.15 -1.32 5.45
C ASN A 288 4.68 -1.15 5.47
N LYS A 289 5.47 -2.14 5.01
CA LYS A 289 6.94 -2.04 4.90
C LYS A 289 7.43 -1.08 3.82
N LYS A 290 6.58 -0.69 2.87
CA LYS A 290 6.92 0.22 1.76
C LYS A 290 6.75 1.71 2.11
N ILE A 291 6.23 2.02 3.30
CA ILE A 291 5.82 3.37 3.70
C ILE A 291 6.94 4.07 4.46
N ASN A 292 7.27 5.26 4.01
CA ASN A 292 8.33 6.11 4.56
C ASN A 292 7.69 7.37 5.12
N PHE A 293 7.73 7.54 6.45
CA PHE A 293 7.23 8.74 7.11
C PHE A 293 8.33 9.80 7.20
N CYS A 294 8.12 10.92 6.54
CA CYS A 294 9.01 12.06 6.55
C CYS A 294 8.36 13.21 7.33
N ALA A 295 9.00 13.61 8.43
CA ALA A 295 8.67 14.87 9.08
C ALA A 295 8.95 16.05 8.13
N GLN A 296 8.33 17.20 8.39
CA GLN A 296 8.54 18.41 7.61
C GLN A 296 10.03 18.75 7.52
N GLY A 297 10.51 19.06 6.31
CA GLY A 297 11.92 19.37 6.02
C GLY A 297 12.84 18.17 5.82
N ASN A 298 12.39 16.93 6.10
CA ASN A 298 13.25 15.74 6.04
C ASN A 298 13.02 14.86 4.80
N ALA A 299 12.12 15.25 3.89
CA ALA A 299 11.75 14.44 2.74
C ALA A 299 12.90 14.31 1.71
N VAL A 300 13.59 15.40 1.39
CA VAL A 300 14.66 15.43 0.37
C VAL A 300 15.76 14.40 0.65
N GLU A 301 16.29 14.35 1.87
CA GLU A 301 17.34 13.42 2.26
C GLU A 301 16.91 11.95 2.18
N ALA A 302 15.62 11.68 2.40
CA ALA A 302 15.07 10.33 2.26
C ALA A 302 14.86 9.96 0.78
N MET A 303 14.35 10.90 -0.02
CA MET A 303 13.99 10.68 -1.42
C MET A 303 15.20 10.60 -2.34
N LYS A 304 16.24 11.42 -2.16
CA LYS A 304 17.43 11.41 -3.03
C LYS A 304 18.20 10.08 -3.07
N LYS A 305 17.93 9.20 -2.10
CA LYS A 305 18.47 7.84 -2.05
C LYS A 305 17.79 6.88 -3.03
N VAL A 306 16.59 7.23 -3.49
CA VAL A 306 15.73 6.35 -4.29
C VAL A 306 15.19 7.01 -5.56
N MET A 307 15.33 8.32 -5.74
CA MET A 307 14.99 9.03 -6.96
C MET A 307 15.97 10.19 -7.22
N PRO A 308 16.11 10.66 -8.47
CA PRO A 308 16.95 11.82 -8.78
C PRO A 308 16.46 13.07 -8.05
N GLU A 309 17.39 13.87 -7.53
CA GLU A 309 17.07 15.09 -6.77
C GLU A 309 16.25 16.09 -7.59
N SER A 310 16.49 16.16 -8.91
CA SER A 310 15.71 16.98 -9.85
C SER A 310 14.26 16.57 -10.01
N GLU A 311 13.90 15.35 -9.58
CA GLU A 311 12.54 14.81 -9.67
C GLU A 311 11.77 14.95 -8.34
N ILE A 312 12.43 15.39 -7.26
CA ILE A 312 11.79 15.57 -5.96
C ILE A 312 10.79 16.73 -6.03
N PRO A 313 9.51 16.51 -5.66
CA PRO A 313 8.48 17.54 -5.75
C PRO A 313 8.80 18.79 -4.91
N ASN A 314 8.41 19.95 -5.42
CA ASN A 314 8.59 21.24 -4.77
C ASN A 314 8.04 21.30 -3.32
N PHE A 315 6.88 20.70 -3.06
CA PHE A 315 6.26 20.66 -1.73
C PHE A 315 7.01 19.77 -0.73
N CYS A 316 7.95 18.94 -1.21
CA CYS A 316 8.88 18.17 -0.39
C CYS A 316 10.17 18.93 -0.07
N GLY A 317 10.36 20.12 -0.64
CA GLY A 317 11.61 20.89 -0.58
C GLY A 317 12.54 20.69 -1.79
N GLY A 318 12.11 19.95 -2.81
CA GLY A 318 12.83 19.83 -4.09
C GLY A 318 12.51 20.96 -5.07
N THR A 319 12.85 20.77 -6.35
CA THR A 319 12.65 21.78 -7.41
C THR A 319 11.61 21.37 -8.46
N SER A 320 11.12 20.13 -8.43
CA SER A 320 10.24 19.60 -9.48
C SER A 320 8.78 20.06 -9.33
N ASN A 321 8.23 20.64 -10.40
CA ASN A 321 6.80 20.94 -10.55
C ASN A 321 6.09 20.00 -11.52
N LYS A 322 6.77 18.96 -12.01
CA LYS A 322 6.24 18.08 -13.07
C LYS A 322 4.90 17.43 -12.73
N TRP A 323 4.61 17.20 -11.45
CA TRP A 323 3.32 16.66 -10.99
C TRP A 323 2.13 17.58 -11.28
N MET A 324 2.36 18.89 -11.39
CA MET A 324 1.36 19.88 -11.82
C MET A 324 1.45 20.18 -13.31
N GLU A 325 2.65 20.14 -13.91
CA GLU A 325 2.82 20.45 -15.34
C GLU A 325 2.34 19.29 -16.23
N THR A 326 2.58 18.05 -15.81
CA THR A 326 2.17 16.84 -16.52
C THR A 326 0.67 16.65 -16.31
N ALA A 327 -0.11 16.92 -17.35
CA ALA A 327 -1.57 16.86 -17.34
C ALA A 327 -2.26 17.80 -16.32
N GLY A 328 -1.57 18.83 -15.80
CA GLY A 328 -2.24 19.86 -14.99
C GLY A 328 -2.64 19.43 -13.57
N GLY A 329 -2.12 18.30 -13.06
CA GLY A 329 -2.64 17.68 -11.83
C GLY A 329 -4.08 17.15 -11.99
N ILE A 330 -4.47 16.80 -13.22
CA ILE A 330 -5.80 16.29 -13.55
C ILE A 330 -5.72 14.78 -13.69
N ILE A 331 -6.68 14.11 -13.04
CA ILE A 331 -7.00 12.71 -13.28
C ILE A 331 -8.20 12.65 -14.21
N GLY A 332 -8.08 11.87 -15.28
CA GLY A 332 -9.15 11.66 -16.24
C GLY A 332 -9.18 12.68 -17.38
N SER A 333 -10.30 12.68 -18.10
CA SER A 333 -10.51 13.52 -19.27
C SER A 333 -10.94 14.94 -18.90
N THR A 334 -10.61 15.89 -19.76
CA THR A 334 -11.11 17.27 -19.69
C THR A 334 -12.43 17.45 -20.45
N ASP A 335 -12.89 16.44 -21.18
CA ASP A 335 -14.14 16.48 -21.95
C ASP A 335 -15.33 15.98 -21.11
N PRO A 336 -16.30 16.85 -20.75
CA PRO A 336 -17.50 16.46 -20.00
C PRO A 336 -18.35 15.37 -20.66
N ALA A 337 -18.18 15.11 -21.96
CA ALA A 337 -18.84 13.99 -22.64
C ALA A 337 -18.44 12.63 -22.05
N ASN A 338 -17.24 12.52 -21.49
CA ASN A 338 -16.71 11.29 -20.88
C ASN A 338 -17.14 11.09 -19.42
N ALA A 339 -18.07 11.89 -18.90
CA ALA A 339 -18.61 11.68 -17.56
C ALA A 339 -19.32 10.32 -17.48
N TRP A 340 -19.08 9.56 -16.42
CA TRP A 340 -19.79 8.30 -16.21
C TRP A 340 -21.30 8.54 -16.04
N ARG A 341 -22.11 7.78 -16.79
CA ARG A 341 -23.59 7.86 -16.79
C ARG A 341 -24.27 6.54 -16.43
N GLY A 342 -23.51 5.50 -16.06
CA GLY A 342 -24.07 4.22 -15.65
C GLY A 342 -24.74 4.28 -14.28
N ALA A 343 -25.66 3.35 -14.02
CA ALA A 343 -26.34 3.25 -12.74
C ALA A 343 -25.42 2.62 -11.67
N GLY A 344 -25.51 3.12 -10.43
CA GLY A 344 -25.15 2.38 -9.21
C GLY A 344 -23.68 2.01 -9.04
N TYR A 345 -22.81 2.99 -8.74
CA TYR A 345 -21.59 2.63 -8.01
C TYR A 345 -21.85 2.58 -6.51
N SER A 346 -22.07 1.37 -5.99
CA SER A 346 -21.76 1.04 -4.60
C SER A 346 -20.32 0.56 -4.53
N LEU A 347 -19.59 0.90 -3.46
CA LEU A 347 -18.22 0.42 -3.26
C LEU A 347 -18.25 -1.13 -3.27
N PRO A 348 -17.44 -1.81 -4.09
CA PRO A 348 -17.41 -3.26 -4.09
C PRO A 348 -16.93 -3.68 -2.70
N ASN A 349 -17.68 -4.55 -2.01
CA ASN A 349 -17.46 -4.99 -0.61
C ASN A 349 -18.10 -4.15 0.51
N MET A 350 -18.94 -3.18 0.17
CA MET A 350 -19.79 -2.51 1.16
C MET A 350 -21.25 -2.63 0.73
N THR A 351 -22.06 -3.30 1.53
CA THR A 351 -23.51 -3.44 1.31
C THR A 351 -24.19 -2.08 1.27
N ASP A 352 -25.35 -1.99 0.62
CA ASP A 352 -26.13 -0.74 0.59
C ASP A 352 -26.49 -0.30 2.02
N GLU A 353 -26.71 -1.24 2.95
CA GLU A 353 -26.89 -1.01 4.38
C GLU A 353 -25.64 -0.40 5.05
N GLU A 354 -24.43 -0.94 4.80
CA GLU A 354 -23.18 -0.39 5.33
C GLU A 354 -22.88 1.00 4.75
N LEU A 355 -23.20 1.23 3.47
CA LEU A 355 -23.10 2.54 2.83
C LEU A 355 -24.07 3.54 3.48
N LYS A 356 -25.32 3.13 3.74
CA LYS A 356 -26.34 3.97 4.38
C LYS A 356 -25.98 4.25 5.84
N GLU A 357 -25.53 3.25 6.59
CA GLU A 357 -25.03 3.43 7.95
C GLU A 357 -23.83 4.36 7.99
N MET A 358 -22.88 4.22 7.06
CA MET A 358 -21.72 5.08 6.96
C MET A 358 -22.14 6.51 6.61
N GLN A 359 -23.05 6.71 5.65
CA GLN A 359 -23.58 8.03 5.29
C GLN A 359 -24.35 8.68 6.46
N VAL A 360 -25.14 7.90 7.20
CA VAL A 360 -25.82 8.36 8.42
C VAL A 360 -24.78 8.74 9.49
N LYS A 361 -23.77 7.89 9.75
CA LYS A 361 -22.66 8.16 10.69
C LYS A 361 -21.78 9.35 10.28
N LEU A 362 -21.68 9.66 8.97
CA LEU A 362 -20.95 10.82 8.44
C LEU A 362 -21.78 12.12 8.48
N ALA A 363 -23.12 12.00 8.49
CA ALA A 363 -24.06 13.10 8.60
C ALA A 363 -24.34 13.53 10.05
N ASP A 364 -24.20 12.61 11.02
CA ASP A 364 -24.64 12.79 12.41
C ASP A 364 -23.62 13.46 13.36
N GLU A 365 -22.36 13.66 12.95
CA GLU A 365 -21.35 14.23 13.85
C GLU A 365 -20.97 15.68 13.48
N ASN A 366 -21.46 16.61 14.32
CA ASN A 366 -20.71 17.83 14.66
C ASN A 366 -19.24 17.45 14.87
N GLU A 367 -18.34 18.24 14.29
CA GLU A 367 -16.87 18.15 14.27
C GLU A 367 -16.21 17.80 15.60
N SER A 368 -16.48 16.63 16.16
CA SER A 368 -15.73 16.08 17.26
C SER A 368 -14.63 15.26 16.59
N PRO A 369 -13.36 15.68 16.69
CA PRO A 369 -12.26 14.74 16.50
C PRO A 369 -12.61 13.48 17.28
N ILE A 370 -12.32 12.29 16.76
CA ILE A 370 -12.18 11.11 17.62
C ILE A 370 -11.30 11.59 18.77
N GLU A 371 -11.84 11.61 20.01
CA GLU A 371 -11.31 12.40 21.13
C GLU A 371 -9.79 12.44 21.07
N SER A 372 -9.27 13.62 20.74
CA SER A 372 -7.89 13.83 20.41
C SER A 372 -7.05 13.52 21.65
N PHE A 373 -6.00 12.71 21.46
CA PHE A 373 -4.82 12.84 22.31
C PHE A 373 -4.34 14.30 22.16
N ARG A 374 -4.69 15.13 23.14
CA ARG A 374 -4.17 16.48 23.28
C ARG A 374 -2.67 16.38 23.53
N GLU A 375 -1.89 17.24 22.89
CA GLU A 375 -0.47 17.40 23.21
C GLU A 375 -0.33 17.67 24.72
N GLY A 376 0.31 16.75 25.45
CA GLY A 376 0.60 16.93 26.87
C GLY A 376 0.43 15.70 27.76
N GLU A 377 -0.26 14.65 27.31
CA GLU A 377 -0.40 13.44 28.12
C GLU A 377 0.76 12.45 27.85
N THR A 378 1.74 12.44 28.74
CA THR A 378 2.74 11.37 28.84
C THR A 378 2.05 10.08 29.30
N PRO A 379 2.11 8.98 28.53
CA PRO A 379 1.57 7.70 29.00
C PRO A 379 2.43 7.17 30.14
N THR A 380 1.82 6.99 31.30
CA THR A 380 2.42 6.29 32.44
C THR A 380 2.77 4.87 32.00
N ALA A 381 4.02 4.46 32.21
CA ALA A 381 4.52 3.15 31.83
C ALA A 381 3.67 2.05 32.48
N THR A 382 3.19 1.08 31.69
CA THR A 382 2.88 -0.24 32.24
C THR A 382 3.08 -1.37 31.23
N ARG A 383 4.04 -2.23 31.61
CA ARG A 383 4.21 -3.66 31.38
C ARG A 383 4.42 -4.18 29.96
N SER A 384 5.69 -4.49 29.71
CA SER A 384 6.18 -5.56 28.85
C SER A 384 5.40 -6.87 29.05
N VAL A 385 4.94 -7.46 27.97
CA VAL A 385 4.68 -8.91 27.89
C VAL A 385 5.53 -9.45 26.76
N GLY A 386 6.34 -10.44 27.11
CA GLY A 386 7.42 -10.98 26.31
C GLY A 386 6.97 -11.76 25.08
N SER A 387 7.95 -11.94 24.21
CA SER A 387 8.02 -12.90 23.13
C SER A 387 7.65 -14.31 23.59
N ASP A 388 6.74 -14.97 22.87
CA ASP A 388 6.80 -16.40 22.60
C ASP A 388 5.74 -16.76 21.57
N PHE A 389 6.14 -17.19 20.37
CA PHE A 389 5.42 -18.18 19.58
C PHE A 389 6.41 -18.90 18.66
N GLY A 390 6.97 -19.98 19.23
CA GLY A 390 7.63 -21.05 18.50
C GLY A 390 6.60 -22.02 17.92
N SER A 391 6.93 -22.53 16.73
CA SER A 391 6.53 -23.79 16.09
C SER A 391 5.54 -24.70 16.82
N ASN A 392 4.37 -24.93 16.21
CA ASN A 392 3.55 -26.11 16.49
C ASN A 392 3.76 -27.16 15.40
N ALA A 393 4.46 -28.23 15.78
CA ALA A 393 4.45 -29.53 15.11
C ALA A 393 3.45 -30.46 15.83
N ALA A 394 2.87 -31.37 15.06
CA ALA A 394 1.85 -32.34 15.43
C ALA A 394 2.25 -33.29 16.59
N ALA A 395 1.26 -33.76 17.37
CA ALA A 395 0.85 -35.18 17.42
C ALA A 395 0.01 -35.55 18.66
N SER A 396 -1.12 -36.21 18.38
CA SER A 396 -1.73 -37.39 19.02
C SER A 396 -1.88 -37.55 20.56
N THR A 397 -3.16 -37.68 20.94
CA THR A 397 -3.79 -38.81 21.67
C THR A 397 -3.62 -39.05 23.19
N THR A 398 -4.79 -39.34 23.77
CA THR A 398 -5.14 -40.27 24.88
C THR A 398 -5.36 -39.72 26.31
N ASN A 399 -6.64 -39.80 26.70
CA ASN A 399 -7.24 -40.38 27.91
C ASN A 399 -6.64 -40.13 29.31
N GLY A 400 -7.53 -39.73 30.23
CA GLY A 400 -7.39 -39.96 31.67
C GLY A 400 -8.36 -39.15 32.53
N SER A 401 -9.42 -39.79 33.01
CA SER A 401 -10.53 -39.25 33.83
C SER A 401 -10.14 -39.02 35.34
N PRO A 402 -11.06 -38.87 36.32
CA PRO A 402 -11.22 -37.63 37.11
C PRO A 402 -11.15 -37.85 38.65
N ASN A 403 -11.19 -36.77 39.46
CA ASN A 403 -11.79 -36.75 40.81
C ASN A 403 -11.76 -35.31 41.37
N VAL A 404 -12.91 -34.64 41.62
CA VAL A 404 -13.77 -34.67 42.83
C VAL A 404 -13.07 -34.17 44.10
N ASN A 405 -13.43 -32.97 44.55
CA ASN A 405 -13.97 -32.76 45.89
C ASN A 405 -14.57 -31.35 46.07
N GLU A 406 -15.58 -31.32 46.91
CA GLU A 406 -16.69 -30.36 47.00
C GLU A 406 -16.48 -29.41 48.21
N PRO A 407 -17.49 -28.67 48.75
CA PRO A 407 -17.57 -27.20 48.74
C PRO A 407 -17.50 -26.56 50.15
N ARG A 408 -17.55 -25.22 50.25
CA ARG A 408 -18.03 -24.57 51.49
C ARG A 408 -18.75 -23.23 51.28
N MET A 409 -19.84 -23.12 52.04
CA MET A 409 -20.92 -22.14 52.05
C MET A 409 -20.58 -20.72 52.56
N ARG A 410 -21.35 -19.76 52.02
CA ARG A 410 -22.04 -18.58 52.58
C ARG A 410 -21.61 -17.98 53.94
N LYS A 411 -21.69 -16.64 54.01
CA LYS A 411 -22.53 -15.94 55.01
C LYS A 411 -22.96 -14.54 54.54
N ASP A 412 -24.23 -14.25 54.81
CA ASP A 412 -24.99 -13.03 54.59
C ASP A 412 -24.64 -11.89 55.57
N GLY A 413 -25.07 -10.67 55.26
CA GLY A 413 -25.15 -9.55 56.21
C GLY A 413 -25.66 -8.25 55.59
N ALA A 414 -26.97 -8.02 55.68
CA ALA A 414 -27.66 -6.77 55.33
C ALA A 414 -27.81 -5.85 56.56
N TYR A 415 -27.82 -4.52 56.35
CA TYR A 415 -28.55 -3.53 57.17
C TYR A 415 -28.59 -2.17 56.41
N GLY A 416 -29.79 -1.61 56.16
CA GLY A 416 -30.02 -0.18 55.87
C GLY A 416 -30.47 0.55 57.16
N PRO A 417 -31.29 1.62 57.11
CA PRO A 417 -31.37 2.77 56.18
C PRO A 417 -31.43 4.13 56.96
N SER A 418 -31.44 5.28 56.28
CA SER A 418 -32.11 6.49 56.80
C SER A 418 -32.29 7.60 55.74
N ASP A 419 -33.54 8.01 55.58
CA ASP A 419 -34.10 9.11 54.78
C ASP A 419 -33.68 10.53 55.23
N THR A 420 -33.77 11.53 54.35
CA THR A 420 -34.87 12.54 54.32
C THR A 420 -34.54 13.81 53.50
N ASN A 421 -35.51 14.21 52.66
CA ASN A 421 -36.02 15.56 52.28
C ASN A 421 -35.05 16.71 51.88
N GLY A 422 -35.31 17.58 50.90
CA GLY A 422 -36.48 17.85 50.06
C GLY A 422 -36.40 19.26 49.41
N LYS A 423 -37.38 19.58 48.54
CA LYS A 423 -37.72 20.87 47.87
C LYS A 423 -36.86 21.27 46.64
N ALA A 424 -37.31 21.81 45.50
CA ALA A 424 -38.57 22.20 44.81
C ALA A 424 -38.39 23.60 44.17
N SER A 425 -38.20 23.61 42.83
CA SER A 425 -38.69 24.56 41.80
C SER A 425 -38.21 26.06 41.80
N PRO A 426 -38.63 26.92 40.84
CA PRO A 426 -38.01 27.16 39.51
C PRO A 426 -37.85 28.67 39.16
N ASN A 427 -37.29 29.04 37.98
CA ASN A 427 -37.65 30.23 37.15
C ASN A 427 -36.71 30.37 35.91
N GLU A 428 -37.26 30.46 34.69
CA GLU A 428 -37.50 31.69 33.87
C GLU A 428 -36.21 32.43 33.49
N ALA A 429 -35.77 32.62 32.25
CA ALA A 429 -36.36 33.17 31.00
C ALA A 429 -35.54 34.43 30.59
N SER A 430 -35.35 34.60 29.27
CA SER A 430 -35.04 35.86 28.55
C SER A 430 -33.59 36.36 28.46
N ARG A 431 -32.93 36.18 27.31
CA ARG A 431 -32.74 37.22 26.27
C ARG A 431 -31.99 36.67 25.06
#